data_AF-A0A384LMD7-F1
#
_entry.id   AF-A0A384LMD7-F1
#
_cell.length_a   1.000
_cell.length_b   1.000
_cell.length_c   1.000
_cell.angle_alpha   90.00
_cell.angle_beta   90.00
_cell.angle_gamma   90.00
#
_symmetry.space_group_name_H-M   'P 1'
#
loop_
_entity.id
_entity.type
_entity.pdbx_description
1 polymer ?
#
loop_
_entity_poly.entity_id
_entity_poly.type
_entity_poly.pdbx_seq_one_letter_code
_entity_poly.pdbx_strand_id
1 'polypeptide(L)'
;MLRLGKMSKCCCFPLAGGCIIGIMIHIGFCISAIFSHGQEYRILLIITNAILASLLTLGLALKSSIIFCIAAISVAFILVNYLISFVLIFITLFIKDKYTLESKLFTTIIVFIMLLTTTIFFNIYLSTFKVMRAGGTGWEYKNYMEIESQKQLQRREEKKEEKKEESGTYSDYKA
;
A
#
# COMPACT_ATOMS: atom_id res chain seq x y z
N MET A 1 -14.65 10.41 -6.92
CA MET A 1 -13.29 10.76 -6.43
C MET A 1 -12.63 9.51 -5.88
N LEU A 2 -11.52 9.05 -6.48
CA LEU A 2 -10.64 8.04 -5.88
C LEU A 2 -10.14 8.56 -4.53
N ARG A 3 -10.70 8.05 -3.43
CA ARG A 3 -10.28 8.43 -2.08
C ARG A 3 -9.07 7.57 -1.69
N LEU A 4 -7.88 8.12 -1.89
CA LEU A 4 -6.61 7.46 -1.54
C LEU A 4 -6.56 7.06 -0.06
N GLY A 5 -6.17 5.81 0.18
CA GLY A 5 -6.08 5.19 1.50
C GLY A 5 -7.42 4.90 2.18
N LYS A 6 -8.55 4.96 1.46
CA LYS A 6 -9.89 4.61 1.97
C LYS A 6 -10.44 3.35 1.28
N MET A 7 -9.60 2.34 1.05
CA MET A 7 -10.11 1.04 0.59
C MET A 7 -10.92 0.42 1.73
N SER A 8 -12.25 0.52 1.67
CA SER A 8 -13.15 -0.03 2.69
C SER A 8 -13.32 -1.54 2.58
N LYS A 9 -12.93 -2.11 1.44
CA LYS A 9 -12.77 -3.52 1.09
C LYS A 9 -12.06 -3.54 -0.27
N CYS A 10 -10.98 -4.29 -0.45
CA CYS A 10 -10.74 -4.86 -1.78
C CYS A 10 -11.80 -5.96 -1.87
N CYS A 11 -12.78 -5.89 -2.78
CA CYS A 11 -14.06 -6.61 -2.72
C CYS A 11 -14.02 -8.12 -2.39
N CYS A 12 -12.84 -8.77 -2.43
CA CYS A 12 -12.67 -10.19 -2.17
C CYS A 12 -11.56 -10.54 -1.15
N PHE A 13 -10.77 -9.57 -0.64
CA PHE A 13 -9.60 -9.87 0.21
C PHE A 13 -9.33 -8.82 1.29
N PRO A 14 -8.83 -9.23 2.48
CA PRO A 14 -8.30 -8.31 3.48
C PRO A 14 -7.08 -7.56 2.93
N LEU A 15 -6.76 -6.39 3.52
CA LEU A 15 -5.63 -5.56 3.10
C LEU A 15 -4.29 -6.31 3.18
N ALA A 16 -4.11 -7.14 4.21
CA ALA A 16 -2.96 -8.03 4.34
C ALA A 16 -2.84 -9.02 3.17
N GLY A 17 -3.97 -9.52 2.65
CA GLY A 17 -4.00 -10.35 1.45
C GLY A 17 -3.50 -9.60 0.21
N GLY A 18 -3.89 -8.33 0.06
CA GLY A 18 -3.34 -7.46 -0.98
C GLY A 18 -1.82 -7.26 -0.86
N CYS A 19 -1.30 -7.14 0.36
CA CYS A 19 0.15 -7.08 0.61
C CYS A 19 0.86 -8.40 0.26
N ILE A 20 0.25 -9.56 0.53
CA ILE A 20 0.81 -10.87 0.13
C ILE A 20 0.92 -10.99 -1.39
N ILE A 21 -0.13 -10.60 -2.12
CA ILE A 21 -0.10 -10.56 -3.60
C ILE A 21 1.04 -9.64 -4.08
N GLY A 22 1.21 -8.48 -3.45
CA GLY A 22 2.31 -7.57 -3.74
C GLY A 22 3.70 -8.20 -3.52
N ILE A 23 3.89 -8.92 -2.41
CA ILE A 23 5.13 -9.67 -2.12
C ILE A 23 5.40 -10.70 -3.22
N MET A 24 4.39 -11.49 -3.61
CA MET A 24 4.53 -12.49 -4.66
C MET A 24 4.93 -11.88 -6.00
N ILE A 25 4.35 -10.73 -6.35
CA ILE A 25 4.69 -10.01 -7.58
C ILE A 25 6.14 -9.51 -7.56
N HIS A 26 6.58 -8.89 -6.46
CA HIS A 26 7.96 -8.43 -6.32
C HIS A 26 8.97 -9.59 -6.39
N ILE A 27 8.67 -10.73 -5.75
CA ILE A 27 9.49 -11.93 -5.86
C ILE A 27 9.50 -12.46 -7.30
N GLY A 28 8.34 -12.48 -7.97
CA GLY A 28 8.21 -12.88 -9.37
C GLY A 28 9.06 -12.01 -10.30
N PHE A 29 9.12 -10.70 -10.06
CA PHE A 29 10.02 -9.79 -10.79
C PHE A 29 11.49 -10.10 -10.53
N CYS A 30 11.88 -10.39 -9.29
CA CYS A 30 13.25 -10.83 -8.99
C CYS A 30 13.62 -12.10 -9.76
N ILE A 31 12.75 -13.12 -9.75
CA ILE A 31 12.97 -14.38 -10.46
C ILE A 31 13.05 -14.14 -11.96
N SER A 32 12.12 -13.37 -12.53
CA SER A 32 12.10 -13.04 -13.96
C SER A 32 13.36 -12.29 -14.38
N ALA A 33 13.87 -11.40 -13.52
CA ALA A 33 15.09 -10.65 -13.78
C ALA A 33 16.34 -11.55 -13.83
N ILE A 34 16.42 -12.62 -13.03
CA ILE A 34 17.53 -13.59 -13.05
C ILE A 34 17.69 -14.21 -14.45
N PHE A 35 16.58 -14.51 -15.12
CA PHE A 35 16.56 -15.10 -16.45
C PHE A 35 16.60 -14.06 -17.59
N SER A 36 16.65 -12.76 -17.27
CA SER A 36 16.73 -11.70 -18.29
C SER A 36 18.17 -11.52 -18.79
N HIS A 37 18.32 -11.43 -20.12
CA HIS A 37 19.60 -11.29 -20.81
C HIS A 37 20.14 -9.85 -20.86
N GLY A 38 19.34 -8.83 -20.49
CA GLY A 38 19.77 -7.43 -20.47
C GLY A 38 20.58 -7.10 -19.21
N GLN A 39 21.83 -6.63 -19.35
CA GLN A 39 22.73 -6.40 -18.22
C GLN A 39 22.49 -5.07 -17.48
N GLU A 40 22.13 -3.99 -18.17
CA GLU A 40 22.34 -2.63 -17.63
C GLU A 40 21.43 -2.22 -16.46
N TYR A 41 20.33 -2.93 -16.20
CA TYR A 41 19.40 -2.58 -15.11
C TYR A 41 18.94 -3.77 -14.27
N ARG A 42 19.49 -4.95 -14.53
CA ARG A 42 19.06 -6.20 -13.90
C ARG A 42 19.30 -6.21 -12.39
N ILE A 43 20.50 -5.81 -11.97
CA ILE A 43 20.89 -5.81 -10.56
C ILE A 43 20.02 -4.81 -9.78
N LEU A 44 19.84 -3.61 -10.31
CA LEU A 44 19.00 -2.58 -9.69
C LEU A 44 17.56 -3.06 -9.55
N LEU A 45 16.99 -3.66 -10.61
CA LEU A 45 15.64 -4.22 -10.59
C LEU A 45 15.47 -5.29 -9.50
N ILE A 46 16.44 -6.20 -9.37
CA ILE A 46 16.43 -7.24 -8.33
C ILE A 46 16.50 -6.61 -6.95
N ILE A 47 17.43 -5.69 -6.72
CA ILE A 47 17.62 -5.05 -5.41
C ILE A 47 16.35 -4.30 -5.00
N THR A 48 15.79 -3.47 -5.88
CA THR A 48 14.59 -2.68 -5.54
C THR A 48 13.40 -3.57 -5.21
N ASN A 49 13.14 -4.61 -6.01
CA ASN A 49 12.03 -5.54 -5.75
C ASN A 49 12.25 -6.39 -4.49
N ALA A 50 13.49 -6.83 -4.24
CA ALA A 50 13.83 -7.59 -3.04
C ALA A 50 13.65 -6.74 -1.76
N ILE A 51 14.06 -5.47 -1.78
CA ILE A 51 13.86 -4.54 -0.67
C ILE A 51 12.36 -4.34 -0.43
N LEU A 52 11.56 -4.09 -1.47
CA LEU A 52 10.12 -3.93 -1.33
C LEU A 52 9.44 -5.18 -0.78
N ALA A 53 9.75 -6.37 -1.30
CA ALA A 53 9.23 -7.64 -0.78
C ALA A 53 9.59 -7.84 0.70
N SER A 54 10.83 -7.51 1.08
CA SER A 54 11.32 -7.62 2.46
C SER A 54 10.61 -6.63 3.39
N LEU A 55 10.45 -5.37 2.98
CA LEU A 55 9.72 -4.35 3.74
C LEU A 55 8.25 -4.74 3.95
N LEU A 56 7.58 -5.27 2.92
CA LEU A 56 6.19 -5.72 3.06
C LEU A 56 6.08 -6.93 3.99
N THR A 57 6.98 -7.90 3.86
CA THR A 57 7.01 -9.08 4.73
C THR A 57 7.26 -8.68 6.18
N LEU A 58 8.26 -7.85 6.42
CA LEU A 58 8.61 -7.35 7.75
C LEU A 58 7.50 -6.47 8.35
N GLY A 59 6.90 -5.61 7.53
CA GLY A 59 5.78 -4.75 7.93
C GLY A 59 4.57 -5.55 8.38
N LEU A 60 4.24 -6.64 7.67
CA LEU A 60 3.17 -7.56 8.08
C LEU A 60 3.55 -8.34 9.35
N ALA A 61 4.75 -8.92 9.39
CA ALA A 61 5.20 -9.76 10.52
C ALA A 61 5.26 -8.98 11.83
N LEU A 62 5.81 -7.76 11.79
CA LEU A 62 5.93 -6.88 12.96
C LEU A 62 4.68 -6.04 13.20
N LYS A 63 3.67 -6.09 12.32
CA LYS A 63 2.48 -5.24 12.34
C LYS A 63 2.82 -3.74 12.46
N SER A 64 3.88 -3.32 11.76
CA SER A 64 4.47 -2.00 11.91
C SER A 64 3.96 -1.02 10.85
N SER A 65 3.21 -0.01 11.30
CA SER A 65 2.74 1.08 10.43
C SER A 65 3.90 1.89 9.83
N ILE A 66 4.99 2.09 10.56
CA ILE A 66 6.15 2.85 10.07
C ILE A 66 6.77 2.17 8.85
N ILE A 67 6.92 0.84 8.88
CA ILE A 67 7.48 0.09 7.76
C ILE A 67 6.58 0.20 6.52
N PHE A 68 5.26 0.15 6.71
CA PHE A 68 4.31 0.37 5.61
C PHE A 68 4.31 1.79 5.06
N CYS A 69 4.60 2.79 5.89
CA CYS A 69 4.81 4.17 5.44
C CYS A 69 6.02 4.25 4.50
N ILE A 70 7.16 3.64 4.90
CA ILE A 70 8.37 3.58 4.07
C ILE A 70 8.07 2.87 2.76
N ALA A 71 7.42 1.70 2.80
CA ALA A 71 7.04 0.96 1.60
C ALA A 71 6.13 1.79 0.67
N ALA A 72 5.14 2.51 1.20
CA ALA A 72 4.28 3.38 0.40
C ALA A 72 5.06 4.53 -0.25
N ILE A 73 6.02 5.14 0.44
CA ILE A 73 6.91 6.18 -0.13
C ILE A 73 7.76 5.59 -1.27
N SER A 74 8.33 4.40 -1.08
CA SER A 74 9.10 3.72 -2.13
C SER A 74 8.25 3.43 -3.38
N VAL A 75 7.00 2.97 -3.21
CA VAL A 75 6.09 2.78 -4.35
C VAL A 75 5.68 4.10 -4.99
N ALA A 76 5.48 5.16 -4.21
CA ALA A 76 5.17 6.49 -4.77
C ALA A 76 6.30 6.99 -5.67
N PHE A 77 7.56 6.77 -5.29
CA PHE A 77 8.72 7.09 -6.12
C PHE A 77 8.71 6.30 -7.44
N ILE A 78 8.41 5.00 -7.39
CA ILE A 78 8.27 4.15 -8.59
C ILE A 78 7.12 4.65 -9.48
N LEU A 79 5.99 5.02 -8.88
CA LEU A 79 4.82 5.53 -9.61
C LEU A 79 5.13 6.82 -10.38
N VAL A 80 5.88 7.75 -9.77
CA VAL A 80 6.33 8.98 -10.43
C VAL A 80 7.23 8.66 -11.62
N ASN A 81 8.15 7.69 -11.49
CA ASN A 81 8.99 7.26 -12.60
C ASN A 81 8.18 6.66 -13.76
N TYR A 82 7.17 5.84 -13.47
CA TYR A 82 6.26 5.35 -14.52
C TYR A 82 5.45 6.46 -15.16
N LEU A 83 5.04 7.48 -14.41
CA LEU A 83 4.31 8.62 -14.95
C LEU A 83 5.19 9.45 -15.89
N ILE A 84 6.44 9.73 -15.51
CA ILE A 84 7.42 10.39 -16.38
C ILE A 84 7.68 9.55 -17.64
N SER A 85 7.93 8.25 -17.47
CA SER A 85 8.18 7.33 -18.58
C SER A 85 7.00 7.29 -19.56
N PHE A 86 5.78 7.25 -19.03
CA PHE A 86 4.56 7.27 -19.83
C PHE A 86 4.45 8.54 -20.67
N VAL A 87 4.71 9.72 -20.07
CA VAL A 87 4.70 11.00 -20.81
C VAL A 87 5.75 11.01 -21.91
N LEU A 88 6.98 10.54 -21.63
CA LEU A 88 8.05 10.48 -22.63
C LEU A 88 7.69 9.55 -23.79
N ILE A 89 7.20 8.35 -23.50
CA ILE A 89 6.76 7.39 -24.53
C ILE A 89 5.58 7.94 -25.33
N PHE A 90 4.65 8.64 -24.68
CA PHE A 90 3.54 9.27 -25.38
C PHE A 90 4.03 10.32 -26.38
N ILE A 91 5.04 11.11 -26.03
CA ILE A 91 5.67 12.08 -26.95
C ILE A 91 6.34 11.34 -28.12
N THR A 92 7.03 10.23 -27.88
CA THR A 92 7.72 9.49 -28.96
C THR A 92 6.78 8.86 -29.99
N LEU A 93 5.49 8.66 -29.67
CA LEU A 93 4.47 8.21 -30.64
C LEU A 93 4.35 9.17 -31.84
N PHE A 94 4.60 10.47 -31.63
CA PHE A 94 4.48 11.51 -32.66
C PHE A 94 5.81 11.85 -33.34
N ILE A 95 6.93 11.33 -32.84
CA ILE A 95 8.26 11.56 -33.39
C ILE A 95 8.57 10.47 -34.41
N LYS A 96 9.04 10.87 -35.60
CA LYS A 96 9.56 9.94 -36.59
C LYS A 96 10.97 9.53 -36.19
N ASP A 97 11.13 8.29 -35.72
CA ASP A 97 12.40 7.74 -35.27
C ASP A 97 12.63 6.33 -35.86
N LYS A 98 13.65 5.62 -35.36
CA LYS A 98 14.03 4.27 -35.83
C LYS A 98 13.07 3.17 -35.35
N TYR A 99 12.14 3.47 -34.44
CA TYR A 99 11.25 2.47 -33.83
C TYR A 99 9.91 2.41 -34.55
N THR A 100 9.37 1.21 -34.74
CA THR A 100 8.07 1.01 -35.40
C THR A 100 6.92 1.53 -34.52
N LEU A 101 5.86 2.02 -35.15
CA LEU A 101 4.65 2.49 -34.44
C LEU A 101 4.06 1.39 -33.54
N GLU A 102 4.05 0.15 -34.01
CA GLU A 102 3.58 -1.02 -33.27
C GLU A 102 4.37 -1.23 -31.96
N SER A 103 5.70 -1.17 -32.02
CA SER A 103 6.56 -1.30 -30.84
C SER A 103 6.32 -0.19 -29.81
N LYS A 104 6.13 1.04 -30.29
CA LYS A 104 5.80 2.19 -29.41
C LYS A 104 4.44 2.03 -28.74
N LEU A 105 3.41 1.63 -29.51
CA LEU A 105 2.06 1.38 -28.97
C LEU A 105 2.08 0.26 -27.94
N PHE A 106 2.73 -0.87 -28.24
CA PHE A 106 2.85 -1.99 -27.34
C PHE A 106 3.54 -1.59 -26.02
N THR A 107 4.64 -0.84 -26.12
CA THR A 107 5.36 -0.33 -24.94
C THR A 107 4.51 0.63 -24.13
N THR A 108 3.73 1.50 -24.78
CA THR A 108 2.81 2.44 -24.11
C THR A 108 1.75 1.71 -23.30
N ILE A 109 1.15 0.65 -23.87
CA ILE A 109 0.14 -0.17 -23.19
C ILE A 109 0.75 -0.86 -21.97
N ILE A 110 1.96 -1.44 -22.10
CA ILE A 110 2.65 -2.07 -20.96
C ILE A 110 2.90 -1.06 -19.84
N VAL A 111 3.47 0.11 -20.16
CA VAL A 111 3.76 1.14 -19.14
C VAL A 111 2.47 1.65 -18.49
N PHE A 112 1.37 1.76 -19.25
CA PHE A 112 0.06 2.12 -18.70
C PHE A 112 -0.47 1.06 -17.72
N ILE A 113 -0.38 -0.23 -18.05
CA ILE A 113 -0.77 -1.32 -17.15
C ILE A 113 0.09 -1.31 -15.87
N MET A 114 1.39 -1.10 -16.00
CA MET A 114 2.31 -0.99 -14.86
C MET A 114 1.94 0.20 -13.97
N LEU A 115 1.58 1.35 -14.56
CA LEU A 115 1.14 2.54 -13.83
C LEU A 115 -0.16 2.29 -13.04
N LEU A 116 -1.16 1.66 -13.67
CA LEU A 116 -2.41 1.29 -13.00
C LEU A 116 -2.17 0.32 -11.85
N THR A 117 -1.41 -0.74 -12.11
CA THR A 117 -1.11 -1.78 -11.12
C THR A 117 -0.35 -1.19 -9.93
N THR A 118 0.66 -0.36 -10.20
CA THR A 118 1.45 0.33 -9.15
C THR A 118 0.58 1.28 -8.33
N THR A 119 -0.38 1.98 -8.96
CA THR A 119 -1.33 2.85 -8.25
C THR A 119 -2.22 2.06 -7.29
N ILE A 120 -2.68 0.87 -7.70
CA ILE A 120 -3.47 -0.03 -6.85
C ILE A 120 -2.65 -0.45 -5.63
N PHE A 121 -1.41 -0.93 -5.83
CA PHE A 121 -0.53 -1.34 -4.72
C PHE A 121 -0.15 -0.19 -3.81
N PHE A 122 0.13 1.00 -4.35
CA PHE A 122 0.33 2.20 -3.55
C PHE A 122 -0.86 2.47 -2.62
N ASN A 123 -2.08 2.37 -3.17
CA ASN A 123 -3.30 2.59 -2.40
C ASN A 123 -3.53 1.50 -1.34
N ILE A 124 -3.18 0.23 -1.63
CA ILE A 124 -3.21 -0.87 -0.65
C ILE A 124 -2.23 -0.57 0.49
N TYR A 125 -0.96 -0.26 0.19
CA TYR A 125 0.06 -0.03 1.22
C TYR A 125 -0.27 1.19 2.09
N LEU A 126 -0.80 2.27 1.48
CA LEU A 126 -1.26 3.44 2.22
C LEU A 126 -2.48 3.14 3.10
N SER A 127 -3.40 2.27 2.64
CA SER A 127 -4.56 1.83 3.43
C SER A 127 -4.11 0.94 4.60
N THR A 128 -3.19 -0.01 4.37
CA THR A 128 -2.60 -0.86 5.42
C THR A 128 -1.88 -0.02 6.46
N PHE A 129 -1.10 0.99 6.04
CA PHE A 129 -0.49 1.98 6.95
C PHE A 129 -1.53 2.63 7.88
N LYS A 130 -2.63 3.14 7.32
CA LYS A 130 -3.69 3.80 8.11
C LYS A 130 -4.39 2.84 9.06
N VAL A 131 -4.67 1.61 8.61
CA VAL A 131 -5.29 0.57 9.45
C VAL A 131 -4.38 0.20 10.62
N MET A 132 -3.09 -0.05 10.36
CA MET A 132 -2.14 -0.36 11.43
C MET A 132 -1.93 0.82 12.38
N ARG A 133 -1.93 2.05 11.87
CA ARG A 133 -1.86 3.25 12.69
C ARG A 133 -3.10 3.42 13.59
N ALA A 134 -4.28 3.03 13.11
CA ALA A 134 -5.50 2.99 13.91
C ALA A 134 -5.51 1.84 14.94
N GLY A 135 -4.56 0.90 14.85
CA GLY A 135 -4.40 -0.26 15.73
C GLY A 135 -5.07 -1.54 15.21
N GLY A 136 -5.43 -1.59 13.93
CA GLY A 136 -5.78 -2.84 13.26
C GLY A 136 -4.55 -3.62 12.79
N THR A 137 -4.78 -4.80 12.23
CA THR A 137 -3.74 -5.70 11.73
C THR A 137 -3.70 -5.78 10.20
N GLY A 138 -4.74 -5.28 9.52
CA GLY A 138 -4.91 -5.39 8.07
C GLY A 138 -5.58 -6.70 7.63
N TRP A 139 -5.80 -7.63 8.54
CA TRP A 139 -6.60 -8.85 8.32
C TRP A 139 -8.09 -8.62 8.52
N GLU A 140 -8.46 -7.53 9.19
CA GLU A 140 -9.85 -7.18 9.41
C GLU A 140 -10.53 -6.75 8.10
N TYR A 141 -11.80 -7.12 7.95
CA TYR A 141 -12.69 -6.58 6.92
C TYR A 141 -13.23 -5.18 7.27
N LYS A 142 -12.53 -4.46 8.16
CA LYS A 142 -12.88 -3.14 8.66
C LYS A 142 -11.88 -2.11 8.17
N ASN A 143 -12.36 -0.92 7.81
CA ASN A 143 -11.49 0.18 7.42
C ASN A 143 -10.96 0.94 8.65
N TYR A 144 -9.89 1.72 8.49
CA TYR A 144 -9.28 2.53 9.57
C TYR A 144 -10.30 3.48 10.23
N MET A 145 -11.24 4.05 9.45
CA MET A 145 -12.31 4.92 9.97
C MET A 145 -13.25 4.18 10.94
N GLU A 146 -13.56 2.91 10.64
CA GLU A 146 -14.41 2.08 11.48
C GLU A 146 -13.66 1.73 12.77
N ILE A 147 -12.39 1.37 12.66
CA ILE A 147 -11.50 1.08 13.80
C ILE A 147 -11.37 2.31 14.72
N GLU A 148 -11.12 3.48 14.15
CA GLU A 148 -11.05 4.74 14.92
C GLU A 148 -12.38 5.07 15.59
N SER A 149 -13.51 4.90 14.90
CA SER A 149 -14.83 5.15 15.48
C SER A 149 -15.15 4.22 16.66
N GLN A 150 -14.78 2.94 16.56
CA GLN A 150 -14.95 1.96 17.64
C GLN A 150 -14.08 2.31 18.84
N LYS A 151 -12.81 2.68 18.63
CA LYS A 151 -11.94 3.16 19.71
C LYS A 151 -12.48 4.43 20.38
N GLN A 152 -13.06 5.36 19.62
CA GLN A 152 -13.64 6.56 20.20
C GLN A 152 -14.90 6.28 21.02
N LEU A 153 -15.73 5.33 20.58
CA LEU A 153 -16.90 4.86 21.33
C LEU A 153 -16.48 4.19 22.64
N GLN A 154 -15.52 3.26 22.60
CA GLN A 154 -14.98 2.60 23.79
C GLN A 154 -14.43 3.60 24.80
N ARG A 155 -13.59 4.56 24.36
CA ARG A 155 -13.08 5.62 25.26
C ARG A 155 -14.18 6.49 25.88
N ARG A 156 -15.32 6.66 25.20
CA ARG A 156 -16.46 7.42 25.74
C ARG A 156 -17.25 6.60 26.74
N GLU A 157 -17.30 5.28 26.57
CA GLU A 157 -17.93 4.34 27.50
C GLU A 157 -17.07 4.17 28.76
N GLU A 158 -15.76 3.97 28.62
CA GLU A 158 -14.80 3.93 29.74
C GLU A 158 -14.89 5.20 30.59
N LYS A 159 -14.90 6.40 29.97
CA LYS A 159 -15.07 7.67 30.69
C LYS A 159 -16.43 7.83 31.37
N LYS A 160 -17.47 7.13 30.92
CA LYS A 160 -18.78 7.14 31.57
C LYS A 160 -18.81 6.17 32.75
N GLU A 161 -18.10 5.06 32.66
CA GLU A 161 -17.94 4.10 33.76
C GLU A 161 -17.06 4.66 34.88
N GLU A 162 -15.91 5.26 34.56
CA GLU A 162 -15.05 5.96 35.54
C GLU A 162 -15.83 7.02 36.33
N LYS A 163 -16.66 7.82 35.64
CA LYS A 163 -17.52 8.82 36.29
C LYS A 163 -18.61 8.21 37.18
N LYS A 164 -19.12 7.02 36.83
CA LYS A 164 -20.10 6.32 37.65
C LYS A 164 -19.45 5.73 38.89
N GLU A 165 -18.26 5.13 38.77
CA GLU A 165 -17.48 4.62 39.90
C GLU A 165 -17.03 5.73 40.86
N GLU A 166 -16.53 6.87 40.36
CA GLU A 166 -16.22 8.04 41.20
C GLU A 166 -17.46 8.55 41.96
N SER A 167 -18.63 8.59 41.30
CA SER A 167 -19.88 9.01 41.93
C SER A 167 -20.43 8.01 42.97
N GLY A 168 -20.23 6.72 42.74
CA GLY A 168 -20.61 5.66 43.69
C GLY A 168 -19.72 5.64 44.92
N THR A 169 -18.41 5.86 44.75
CA THR A 169 -17.46 5.93 45.85
C THR A 169 -17.74 7.13 46.76
N TYR A 170 -18.14 8.28 46.22
CA TYR A 170 -18.49 9.46 47.02
C TYR A 170 -19.80 9.32 47.80
N SER A 171 -20.69 8.41 47.37
CA SER A 171 -21.94 8.08 48.08
C SER A 171 -21.68 7.26 49.36
N ASP A 172 -20.70 6.37 49.34
CA ASP A 172 -20.38 5.50 50.49
C ASP A 172 -19.67 6.24 51.64
N TYR A 173 -18.96 7.34 51.37
CA TYR A 173 -18.33 8.17 52.42
C TYR A 173 -19.31 9.07 53.19
N LYS A 174 -20.59 9.11 52.81
CA LYS A 174 -21.64 9.93 53.45
C LYS A 174 -22.69 9.12 54.22
N ALA A 175 -22.52 7.80 54.34
CA ALA A 175 -23.39 6.93 55.12
C ALA A 175 -22.90 6.77 56.57
#